data_AF-A0A537R0K9-F1
#
_entry.id   AF-A0A537R0K9-F1
#
_cell.length_a   1.000
_cell.length_b   1.000
_cell.length_c   1.000
_cell.angle_alpha   90.00
_cell.angle_beta   90.00
_cell.angle_gamma   90.00
#
_symmetry.space_group_name_H-M   'P 1'
#
loop_
_entity.id
_entity.type
_entity.pdbx_description
1 polymer ?
#
loop_
_entity_poly.entity_id
_entity_poly.type
_entity_poly.pdbx_seq_one_letter_code
_entity_poly.pdbx_strand_id
1 'polypeptide(L)' 'MSAAPFETITGNRGLQIEEPLIFEQDSPGHCGVDLPEPATFCDRLGGLDRQGIIGLPGLSEPQVVRHFTRLSQKNYA' A
#
# COMPACT_ATOMS: atom_id res chain seq x y z
N MET A 1 18.08 -36.37 -8.04
CA MET A 1 16.91 -36.78 -7.24
C MET A 1 16.02 -35.56 -7.08
N SER A 2 14.81 -35.57 -7.64
CA SER A 2 13.86 -34.46 -7.46
C SER A 2 13.24 -34.60 -6.06
N ALA A 3 13.40 -33.59 -5.21
CA ALA A 3 12.74 -33.58 -3.91
C ALA A 3 11.23 -33.41 -4.12
N ALA A 4 10.42 -34.15 -3.36
CA ALA A 4 8.96 -33.95 -3.37
C ALA A 4 8.64 -32.50 -2.96
N PRO A 5 7.65 -31.85 -3.60
CA PRO A 5 7.31 -30.47 -3.29
C PRO A 5 6.88 -30.36 -1.81
N PHE A 6 7.57 -29.53 -1.05
CA PHE A 6 7.17 -29.17 0.32
C PHE A 6 5.96 -28.22 0.25
N GLU A 7 4.85 -28.62 0.84
CA GLU A 7 3.67 -27.77 1.00
C GLU A 7 3.77 -26.95 2.28
N THR A 8 3.63 -25.63 2.16
CA THR A 8 3.53 -24.70 3.29
C THR A 8 2.06 -24.47 3.60
N ILE A 9 1.75 -24.13 4.86
CA ILE A 9 0.37 -23.90 5.33
C ILE A 9 -0.32 -22.78 4.51
N THR A 10 0.43 -21.80 4.03
CA THR A 10 -0.09 -20.68 3.23
C THR A 10 0.05 -20.89 1.72
N GLY A 11 0.66 -21.99 1.26
CA GLY A 11 0.99 -22.21 -0.15
C GLY A 11 2.16 -21.36 -0.70
N ASN A 12 2.72 -20.45 0.11
CA ASN A 12 3.85 -19.60 -0.29
C ASN A 12 5.12 -20.41 -0.54
N ARG A 13 5.90 -19.99 -1.55
CA ARG A 13 7.17 -20.63 -1.94
C ARG A 13 8.30 -19.60 -2.02
N GLY A 14 9.18 -19.59 -1.01
CA GLY A 14 10.27 -18.62 -0.93
C GLY A 14 9.75 -17.18 -0.89
N LEU A 15 10.14 -16.36 -1.87
CA LEU A 15 9.67 -14.97 -2.00
C LEU A 15 8.34 -14.84 -2.77
N GLN A 16 7.77 -15.94 -3.27
CA GLN A 16 6.43 -15.95 -3.86
C GLN A 16 5.39 -15.92 -2.74
N ILE A 17 4.96 -14.71 -2.39
CA ILE A 17 3.97 -14.41 -1.36
C ILE A 17 2.75 -13.77 -2.04
N GLU A 18 1.55 -14.18 -1.63
CA GLU A 18 0.34 -13.43 -1.96
C GLU A 18 0.45 -12.00 -1.43
N GLU A 19 0.20 -11.02 -2.30
CA GLU A 19 0.28 -9.61 -1.93
C GLU A 19 -1.13 -9.06 -2.11
N PRO A 20 -1.81 -8.65 -1.02
CA PRO A 20 -3.15 -8.09 -1.10
C PRO A 20 -3.12 -6.73 -1.78
N LEU A 21 -4.28 -6.23 -2.21
CA LEU A 21 -4.39 -4.90 -2.76
C LEU A 21 -3.90 -3.87 -1.74
N ILE A 22 -3.26 -2.79 -2.22
CA ILE A 22 -2.77 -1.73 -1.33
C ILE A 22 -3.89 -1.11 -0.46
N PHE A 23 -5.13 -1.14 -0.96
CA PHE A 23 -6.33 -0.68 -0.24
C PHE A 23 -6.76 -1.61 0.90
N GLU A 24 -6.46 -2.91 0.81
CA GLU A 24 -6.74 -3.88 1.87
C GLU A 24 -5.71 -3.78 3.01
N GLN A 25 -4.61 -3.06 2.78
CA GLN A 25 -3.56 -2.79 3.76
C GLN A 25 -3.76 -1.44 4.46
N ASP A 26 -4.87 -0.75 4.22
CA ASP A 26 -5.15 0.59 4.78
C ASP A 26 -5.04 0.62 6.31
N SER A 27 -4.32 1.63 6.80
CA SER A 27 -4.22 1.96 8.22
C SER A 27 -4.61 3.44 8.41
N PRO A 28 -5.89 3.73 8.71
CA PRO A 28 -6.38 5.09 8.82
C PRO A 28 -5.55 5.96 9.76
N GLY A 29 -5.15 7.14 9.27
CA GLY A 29 -4.32 8.09 10.03
C GLY A 29 -2.80 7.90 9.87
N HIS A 30 -2.35 6.84 9.17
CA HIS A 30 -0.94 6.75 8.78
C HIS A 30 -0.61 7.65 7.60
N CYS A 31 0.59 8.22 7.62
CA CYS A 31 1.18 8.92 6.50
C CYS A 31 2.47 8.22 6.07
N GLY A 32 2.74 8.22 4.77
CA GLY A 32 3.97 7.67 4.21
C GLY A 32 5.19 8.51 4.54
N VAL A 33 4.98 9.81 4.72
CA VAL A 33 6.02 10.83 4.83
C VAL A 33 5.64 11.85 5.90
N ASP A 34 6.64 12.49 6.48
CA ASP A 34 6.42 13.59 7.41
C ASP A 34 6.14 14.87 6.61
N LEU A 35 4.86 15.22 6.48
CA LEU A 35 4.44 16.50 5.92
C LEU A 35 4.23 17.51 7.06
N PRO A 36 4.68 18.77 6.90
CA PRO A 36 4.35 19.81 7.86
C PRO A 36 2.84 20.08 7.86
N GLU A 37 2.31 20.57 8.99
CA GLU A 37 0.93 21.03 9.04
C GLU A 37 0.71 22.16 8.02
N PRO A 38 -0.41 22.14 7.28
CA PRO A 38 -0.72 23.18 6.31
C PRO A 38 -0.93 24.52 7.02
N ALA A 39 -0.39 25.60 6.44
CA ALA A 39 -0.69 26.94 6.90
C ALA A 39 -2.17 27.28 6.72
N THR A 40 -2.68 28.20 7.52
CA THR A 40 -4.04 28.74 7.37
C THR A 40 -4.21 29.33 5.98
N PHE A 41 -5.28 28.96 5.28
CA PHE A 41 -5.57 29.44 3.93
C PHE A 41 -7.03 29.87 3.81
N CYS A 42 -7.31 30.74 2.83
CA CYS A 42 -8.66 31.07 2.43
C CYS A 42 -9.06 30.17 1.25
N ASP A 43 -10.21 29.51 1.35
CA ASP A 43 -10.69 28.64 0.29
C ASP A 43 -10.98 29.42 -0.99
N ARG A 44 -10.59 28.84 -2.13
CA ARG A 44 -10.77 29.39 -3.48
C ARG A 44 -11.65 28.49 -4.36
N LEU A 45 -12.22 27.42 -3.79
CA LEU A 45 -13.03 26.44 -4.50
C LEU A 45 -14.50 26.86 -4.64
N GLY A 46 -14.94 27.91 -3.94
CA GLY A 46 -16.27 28.50 -4.15
C GLY A 46 -17.43 27.54 -3.85
N GLY A 47 -17.28 26.68 -2.84
CA GLY A 47 -18.28 25.66 -2.47
C GLY A 47 -18.13 24.31 -3.18
N LEU A 48 -17.00 24.10 -3.87
CA LEU A 48 -16.62 22.80 -4.45
C LEU A 48 -15.60 22.07 -3.57
N ASP A 49 -15.66 22.31 -2.26
CA ASP A 49 -14.85 21.63 -1.27
C ASP A 49 -15.24 20.15 -1.16
N ARG A 50 -14.28 19.33 -0.74
CA ARG A 50 -14.46 17.89 -0.64
C ARG A 50 -15.36 17.55 0.54
N GLN A 51 -16.43 16.79 0.28
CA GLN A 51 -17.44 16.41 1.28
C GLN A 51 -17.14 15.10 2.04
N GLY A 52 -16.02 14.43 1.75
CA GLY A 52 -15.72 13.13 2.33
C GLY A 52 -14.24 12.76 2.23
N ILE A 53 -13.90 11.54 2.66
CA ILE A 53 -12.54 11.02 2.56
C ILE A 53 -12.15 10.78 1.09
N ILE A 54 -10.85 10.91 0.79
CA ILE A 54 -10.33 10.68 -0.58
C ILE A 54 -10.40 9.19 -0.96
N GLY A 55 -10.36 8.29 0.03
CA GLY A 55 -10.31 6.84 -0.21
C GLY A 55 -8.92 6.33 -0.60
N LEU A 56 -7.86 7.05 -0.21
CA LEU A 56 -6.48 6.59 -0.36
C LEU A 56 -6.03 5.85 0.90
N PRO A 57 -5.25 4.77 0.79
CA PRO A 57 -4.77 4.02 1.94
C PRO A 57 -3.69 4.81 2.70
N GLY A 58 -3.79 4.81 4.02
CA GLY A 58 -2.76 5.27 4.94
C GLY A 58 -1.71 4.18 5.16
N LEU A 59 -0.51 4.38 4.64
CA LEU A 59 0.62 3.46 4.77
C LEU A 59 1.90 4.25 5.04
N SER A 60 2.79 3.70 5.86
CA SER A 60 4.15 4.25 6.03
C SER A 60 5.02 3.97 4.80
N GLU A 61 6.08 4.78 4.57
CA GLU A 61 7.02 4.58 3.45
C GLU A 61 7.56 3.14 3.36
N PRO A 62 8.04 2.49 4.44
CA PRO A 62 8.50 1.10 4.36
C PRO A 62 7.43 0.10 3.90
N GLN A 63 6.16 0.34 4.23
CA GLN A 63 5.06 -0.51 3.77
C GLN A 63 4.83 -0.32 2.26
N VAL A 64 4.84 0.93 1.79
CA VAL A 64 4.69 1.26 0.36
C VAL A 64 5.83 0.65 -0.47
N VAL A 65 7.09 0.81 -0.04
CA VAL A 65 8.25 0.25 -0.73
C VAL A 65 8.16 -1.28 -0.80
N ARG A 66 7.77 -1.93 0.30
CA ARG A 66 7.59 -3.39 0.35
C ARG A 66 6.50 -3.86 -0.61
N HIS A 67 5.36 -3.18 -0.63
CA HIS A 67 4.23 -3.52 -1.50
C HIS A 67 4.66 -3.51 -2.98
N PHE A 68 5.22 -2.40 -3.45
CA PHE A 68 5.62 -2.27 -4.84
C PHE A 68 6.81 -3.15 -5.23
N THR A 69 7.71 -3.46 -4.29
CA THR A 69 8.80 -4.42 -4.52
C THR A 69 8.28 -5.85 -4.70
N ARG A 70 7.27 -6.26 -3.94
CA ARG A 70 6.64 -7.57 -4.12
C ARG A 70 5.82 -7.65 -5.40
N LEU A 71 5.15 -6.55 -5.76
CA LEU A 71 4.41 -6.47 -7.02
C LEU A 71 5.34 -6.57 -8.24
N SER A 72 6.51 -5.92 -8.20
CA SER A 72 7.46 -5.95 -9.32
C SER A 72 8.02 -7.35 -9.61
N GLN A 73 8.14 -8.21 -8.59
CA GLN A 73 8.54 -9.61 -8.76
C GLN A 73 7.53 -10.45 -9.56
N LYS A 74 6.29 -9.96 -9.69
CA LYS A 74 5.20 -10.60 -10.45
C LYS A 74 5.11 -10.10 -11.90
N ASN A 75 5.92 -9.12 -12.29
CA ASN A 75 5.94 -8.60 -13.65
C ASN A 75 6.86 -9.47 -14.52
N TYR A 76 6.29 -10.07 -15.58
CA TYR A 76 7.03 -10.81 -16.59
C TYR A 76 7.09 -9.98 -17.88
N ALA A 77 8.24 -9.97 -18.55
CA ALA A 77 8.47 -9.30 -19.84
C ALA A 77 8.62 -10.33 -20.96
#